data_AF-A0A096A9R9-F1
#
_entry.id   AF-A0A096A9R9-F1
#
_cell.length_a   1.000
_cell.length_b   1.000
_cell.length_c   1.000
_cell.angle_alpha   90.00
_cell.angle_beta   90.00
_cell.angle_gamma   90.00
#
_symmetry.space_group_name_H-M   'P 1'
#
loop_
_entity.id
_entity.type
_entity.pdbx_description
1 polymer ?
#
loop_
_entity_poly.entity_id
_entity_poly.type
_entity_poly.pdbx_seq_one_letter_code
_entity_poly.pdbx_strand_id
1 'polypeptide(L)'
;MSTEKRKVGRPAGTPKTGGRVAGTPNKVSSKVRNILAEITDDYYSSEQFKNDLSDLEPKDRIQAMEKFTSYVAPKLQSTTLDVATETKKTIEDRLIALSGGK
;
A
#
# COMPACT_ATOMS: atom_id res chain seq x y z
N MET A 1 -38.79 -36.82 -13.01
CA MET A 1 -37.49 -36.38 -12.48
C MET A 1 -37.56 -34.87 -12.26
N SER A 2 -37.94 -34.44 -11.06
CA SER A 2 -38.07 -33.00 -10.73
C SER A 2 -36.70 -32.42 -10.44
N THR A 3 -36.25 -31.46 -11.23
CA THR A 3 -34.99 -30.74 -11.03
C THR A 3 -35.21 -29.58 -10.07
N GLU A 4 -34.97 -29.82 -8.79
CA GLU A 4 -35.00 -28.75 -7.78
C GLU A 4 -33.84 -27.78 -8.04
N LYS A 5 -34.18 -26.53 -8.41
CA LYS A 5 -33.20 -25.47 -8.67
C LYS A 5 -32.50 -25.10 -7.37
N ARG A 6 -31.16 -25.19 -7.35
CA ARG A 6 -30.32 -24.78 -6.21
C ARG A 6 -30.63 -23.32 -5.85
N LYS A 7 -30.79 -23.07 -4.55
CA LYS A 7 -31.05 -21.74 -3.98
C LYS A 7 -29.93 -20.78 -4.39
N VAL A 8 -30.24 -19.86 -5.30
CA VAL A 8 -29.29 -18.84 -5.76
C VAL A 8 -28.89 -17.92 -4.61
N GLY A 9 -27.63 -17.47 -4.62
CA GLY A 9 -27.12 -16.51 -3.63
C GLY A 9 -27.93 -15.21 -3.61
N ARG A 10 -27.77 -14.43 -2.54
CA ARG A 10 -28.53 -13.18 -2.35
C ARG A 10 -28.30 -12.23 -3.54
N PRO A 11 -29.35 -11.56 -4.06
CA PRO A 11 -29.21 -10.64 -5.19
C PRO A 11 -28.19 -9.53 -4.93
N ALA A 12 -27.41 -9.19 -5.96
CA ALA A 12 -26.44 -8.10 -5.95
C ALA A 12 -27.12 -6.76 -5.63
N GLY A 13 -26.45 -5.91 -4.84
CA GLY A 13 -27.01 -4.63 -4.40
C GLY A 13 -27.81 -4.67 -3.09
N THR A 14 -27.96 -5.84 -2.47
CA THR A 14 -28.55 -5.93 -1.12
C THR A 14 -27.54 -5.52 -0.04
N PRO A 15 -27.96 -4.75 0.99
CA PRO A 15 -27.07 -4.31 2.07
C PRO A 15 -26.52 -5.52 2.82
N LYS A 16 -25.19 -5.59 3.04
CA LYS A 16 -24.56 -6.70 3.77
C LYS A 16 -25.18 -6.82 5.16
N THR A 17 -25.88 -7.92 5.44
CA THR A 17 -26.53 -8.21 6.74
C THR A 17 -25.65 -9.06 7.66
N GLY A 18 -24.36 -9.25 7.32
CA GLY A 18 -23.40 -10.03 8.09
C GLY A 18 -22.02 -10.11 7.43
N GLY A 19 -21.04 -10.61 8.18
CA GLY A 19 -19.64 -10.74 7.76
C GLY A 19 -18.71 -9.66 8.33
N ARG A 20 -17.42 -9.75 8.00
CA ARG A 20 -16.40 -8.79 8.47
C ARG A 20 -16.71 -7.40 7.92
N VAL A 21 -16.93 -6.42 8.79
CA VAL A 21 -17.19 -5.03 8.40
C VAL A 21 -15.91 -4.45 7.78
N ALA A 22 -16.03 -3.81 6.61
CA ALA A 22 -14.90 -3.12 5.98
C ALA A 22 -14.33 -2.07 6.95
N GLY A 23 -13.02 -2.08 7.15
CA GLY A 23 -12.36 -1.25 8.16
C GLY A 23 -12.18 -1.89 9.53
N THR A 24 -12.73 -3.09 9.79
CA THR A 24 -12.44 -3.82 11.03
C THR A 24 -10.94 -4.16 11.08
N PRO A 25 -10.16 -3.66 12.04
CA PRO A 25 -8.74 -3.96 12.12
C PRO A 25 -8.53 -5.45 12.46
N ASN A 26 -7.55 -6.11 11.86
CA ASN A 26 -7.08 -7.40 12.37
C ASN A 26 -6.33 -7.15 13.70
N LYS A 27 -7.07 -7.06 14.81
CA LYS A 27 -6.60 -6.61 16.14
C LYS A 27 -5.39 -7.40 16.66
N VAL A 28 -5.31 -8.69 16.37
CA VAL A 28 -4.15 -9.53 16.74
C VAL A 28 -2.90 -9.11 15.95
N SER A 29 -3.07 -8.81 14.66
CA SER A 29 -1.96 -8.39 13.79
C SER A 29 -1.42 -7.00 14.13
N SER A 30 -2.27 -6.08 14.60
CA SER A 30 -1.81 -4.75 15.02
C SER A 30 -0.99 -4.82 16.30
N LYS A 31 -1.40 -5.63 17.27
CA LYS A 31 -0.64 -5.79 18.52
C LYS A 31 0.75 -6.38 18.27
N VAL A 32 0.84 -7.42 17.45
CA VAL A 32 2.13 -8.04 17.08
C VAL A 32 3.02 -7.06 16.31
N ARG A 33 2.46 -6.29 15.37
CA ARG A 33 3.22 -5.25 14.66
C ARG A 33 3.77 -4.19 15.60
N ASN A 34 2.99 -3.75 16.58
CA ASN A 34 3.44 -2.73 17.53
C ASN A 34 4.58 -3.26 18.42
N ILE A 35 4.45 -4.49 18.94
CA ILE A 35 5.51 -5.12 19.72
C ILE A 35 6.79 -5.26 18.89
N LEU A 36 6.67 -5.69 17.63
CA LEU A 36 7.82 -5.81 16.75
C LEU A 36 8.47 -4.45 16.46
N ALA A 37 7.67 -3.40 16.26
CA ALA A 37 8.17 -2.05 16.05
C ALA A 37 8.92 -1.53 17.29
N GLU A 38 8.37 -1.74 18.49
CA GLU A 38 8.98 -1.34 19.76
C GLU A 38 10.32 -2.04 19.99
N ILE A 39 10.37 -3.37 19.86
CA ILE A 39 11.63 -4.14 19.98
C ILE A 39 12.68 -3.66 18.98
N THR A 40 12.23 -3.36 17.76
CA THR A 40 13.13 -2.89 16.70
C THR A 40 13.70 -1.51 17.01
N ASP A 41 12.87 -0.60 17.52
CA ASP A 41 13.25 0.76 17.92
C ASP A 41 14.22 0.74 19.10
N ASP A 42 13.95 -0.10 20.10
CA ASP A 42 14.81 -0.31 21.26
C ASP A 42 16.20 -0.80 20.83
N TYR A 43 16.26 -1.77 19.91
CA TYR A 43 17.52 -2.29 19.40
C TYR A 43 18.34 -1.21 18.69
N TYR A 44 17.74 -0.46 17.76
CA TYR A 44 18.44 0.60 17.03
C TYR A 44 18.88 1.77 17.93
N SER A 45 18.15 2.04 19.00
CA SER A 45 18.49 3.07 19.99
C SER A 45 19.54 2.60 21.00
N SER A 46 19.72 1.30 21.17
CA SER A 46 20.66 0.71 22.11
C SER A 46 22.12 0.81 21.66
N GLU A 47 23.04 0.65 22.61
CA GLU A 47 24.47 0.51 22.30
C GLU A 47 24.81 -0.80 21.60
N GLN A 48 23.95 -1.82 21.71
CA GLN A 48 24.16 -3.12 21.06
C GLN A 48 24.23 -2.99 19.54
N PHE A 49 23.34 -2.18 18.95
CA PHE A 49 23.37 -1.93 17.51
C PHE A 49 24.69 -1.31 17.04
N LYS A 50 25.27 -0.39 17.82
CA LYS A 50 26.57 0.21 17.50
C LYS A 50 27.70 -0.81 17.57
N ASN A 51 27.66 -1.68 18.59
CA ASN A 51 28.65 -2.74 18.77
C ASN A 51 28.55 -3.78 17.65
N ASP A 52 27.35 -4.24 17.32
CA ASP A 52 27.12 -5.19 16.22
C ASP A 52 27.63 -4.62 14.89
N LEU A 53 27.35 -3.33 14.61
CA LEU A 53 27.92 -2.64 13.45
C LEU A 53 29.43 -2.54 13.47
N SER A 54 30.04 -2.39 14.65
CA SER A 54 31.49 -2.32 14.80
C SER A 54 32.19 -3.67 14.64
N ASP A 55 31.48 -4.76 14.91
CA ASP A 55 31.97 -6.13 14.77
C ASP A 55 31.85 -6.66 13.33
N LEU A 56 30.99 -6.05 12.51
CA LEU A 56 30.87 -6.35 11.08
C LEU A 56 32.13 -5.96 10.30
N GLU A 57 32.45 -6.76 9.28
CA GLU A 57 33.52 -6.46 8.32
C GLU A 57 33.25 -5.10 7.65
N PRO A 58 34.30 -4.28 7.37
CA PRO A 58 34.11 -2.93 6.82
C PRO A 58 33.21 -2.88 5.57
N LYS A 59 33.28 -3.89 4.71
CA LYS A 59 32.45 -3.99 3.50
C LYS A 59 30.96 -4.19 3.83
N ASP A 60 30.66 -5.09 4.75
CA ASP A 60 29.28 -5.41 5.14
C ASP A 60 28.65 -4.27 5.93
N ARG A 61 29.45 -3.57 6.73
CA ARG A 61 29.03 -2.35 7.44
C ARG A 61 28.55 -1.26 6.47
N ILE A 62 29.30 -1.01 5.40
CA ILE A 62 28.93 -0.03 4.37
C ILE A 62 27.66 -0.46 3.64
N GLN A 63 27.53 -1.74 3.28
CA GLN A 63 26.32 -2.26 2.63
C GLN A 63 25.08 -2.18 3.52
N ALA A 64 25.22 -2.46 4.82
CA ALA A 64 24.13 -2.29 5.77
C ALA A 64 23.71 -0.82 5.85
N MET A 65 24.66 0.11 5.90
CA MET A 65 24.35 1.55 5.99
C MET A 65 23.71 2.09 4.71
N GLU A 66 24.12 1.61 3.55
CA GLU A 66 23.48 1.96 2.27
C GLU A 66 21.99 1.56 2.27
N LYS A 67 21.68 0.36 2.77
CA LYS A 67 20.29 -0.11 2.91
C LYS A 67 19.49 0.76 3.85
N PHE A 68 20.03 1.11 5.03
CA PHE A 68 19.33 1.99 5.97
C PHE A 68 19.13 3.41 5.41
N THR A 69 20.12 3.94 4.70
CA THR A 69 20.04 5.26 4.07
C THR A 69 18.87 5.34 3.10
N SER A 70 18.53 4.24 2.42
CA SER A 70 17.37 4.19 1.52
C SER A 70 16.01 4.37 2.22
N TYR A 71 15.95 4.15 3.54
CA TYR A 71 14.75 4.33 4.35
C TYR A 71 14.72 5.69 5.07
N VAL A 72 15.88 6.31 5.31
CA VAL A 72 16.00 7.60 5.99
C VAL A 72 15.99 8.76 4.99
N ALA A 73 16.69 8.61 3.87
CA ALA A 73 16.80 9.63 2.85
C ALA A 73 15.70 9.46 1.79
N PRO A 74 15.01 10.55 1.40
CA PRO A 74 14.05 10.51 0.30
C PRO A 74 14.79 10.17 -1.00
N LYS A 75 14.61 8.94 -1.48
CA LYS A 75 15.10 8.54 -2.79
C LYS A 75 14.11 9.08 -3.82
N LEU A 76 14.60 9.91 -4.75
CA LEU A 76 13.81 10.35 -5.89
C LEU A 76 13.37 9.11 -6.68
N GLN A 77 12.11 8.72 -6.51
CA GLN A 77 11.52 7.71 -7.37
C GLN A 77 11.41 8.34 -8.76
N SER A 78 12.04 7.69 -9.74
CA SER A 78 11.73 7.94 -11.14
C SER A 78 10.24 7.69 -11.31
N THR A 79 9.45 8.75 -11.37
CA THR A 79 8.06 8.65 -11.80
C THR A 79 8.06 8.06 -13.19
N THR A 80 7.76 6.77 -13.29
CA THR A 80 7.19 6.20 -14.50
C THR A 80 5.88 6.94 -14.70
N LEU A 81 5.92 7.99 -15.52
CA LEU A 81 4.73 8.64 -16.02
C LEU A 81 4.00 7.59 -16.86
N ASP A 82 3.15 6.80 -16.21
CA ASP A 82 2.07 6.10 -16.90
C ASP A 82 1.16 7.21 -17.39
N VAL A 83 1.47 7.70 -18.60
CA VAL A 83 0.63 8.60 -19.38
C VAL A 83 -0.59 7.78 -19.80
N ALA A 84 -1.46 7.46 -18.84
CA ALA A 84 -2.87 7.34 -19.11
C ALA A 84 -3.34 8.77 -19.41
N THR A 85 -3.15 9.17 -20.67
CA THR A 85 -3.78 10.33 -21.27
C THR A 85 -5.29 10.12 -21.19
N GLU A 86 -5.88 10.38 -20.02
CA GLU A 86 -7.22 10.91 -20.01
C GLU A 86 -7.12 12.24 -20.75
N THR A 87 -7.46 12.20 -22.02
CA THR A 87 -7.65 13.37 -22.87
C THR A 87 -8.71 14.23 -22.19
N LYS A 88 -8.25 15.16 -21.34
CA LYS A 88 -9.08 16.22 -20.80
C LYS A 88 -9.56 17.00 -22.00
N LYS A 89 -10.78 16.69 -22.47
CA LYS A 89 -11.45 17.42 -23.54
C LYS A 89 -11.30 18.90 -23.27
N THR A 90 -10.70 19.61 -24.20
CA THR A 90 -10.46 21.04 -24.06
C THR A 90 -11.81 21.76 -24.00
N ILE A 91 -11.80 23.01 -23.53
CA ILE A 91 -13.03 23.81 -23.51
C ILE A 91 -13.59 23.92 -24.94
N GLU A 92 -12.73 23.97 -25.94
CA GLU A 92 -13.07 23.96 -27.36
C GLU A 92 -13.86 22.69 -27.76
N ASP A 93 -13.38 21.49 -27.37
CA ASP A 93 -14.08 20.23 -27.62
C ASP A 93 -15.48 20.21 -26.97
N ARG A 94 -15.62 20.80 -25.78
CA ARG A 94 -16.90 20.88 -25.07
C ARG A 94 -17.86 21.88 -25.73
N LEU A 95 -17.34 23.00 -26.21
CA LEU A 95 -18.14 24.03 -26.90
C LEU A 95 -18.64 23.53 -28.25
N ILE A 96 -17.82 22.79 -29.00
CA ILE A 96 -18.23 22.18 -30.28
C ILE A 96 -19.36 21.16 -30.05
N ALA A 97 -19.24 20.31 -29.04
CA ALA A 97 -20.27 19.32 -28.70
C ALA A 97 -21.62 19.94 -28.29
N LEU A 98 -21.60 21.11 -27.65
CA LEU A 98 -22.81 21.83 -27.21
C LEU A 98 -23.43 22.70 -28.32
N SER A 99 -22.65 23.10 -29.31
CA SER A 99 -23.07 23.99 -30.40
C SER A 99 -23.89 23.26 -31.49
N GLY A 100 -23.94 21.92 -31.48
CA GLY A 100 -24.74 21.15 -32.45
C GLY A 100 -24.22 21.23 -33.89
N GLY A 101 -22.98 21.69 -34.09
CA GLY A 101 -22.28 21.54 -35.36
C GLY A 101 -21.93 20.08 -35.58
N LYS A 102 -22.36 19.53 -36.72
CA LYS A 102 -21.97 18.18 -37.18
C LYS A 102 -20.45 18.01 -37.20
#